data_AF-A0A059EXI6-F1
#
_entry.id   AF-A0A059EXI6-F1
#
_cell.length_a   1.000
_cell.length_b   1.000
_cell.length_c   1.000
_cell.angle_alpha   90.00
_cell.angle_beta   90.00
_cell.angle_gamma   90.00
#
_symmetry.space_group_name_H-M   'P 1'
#
loop_
_entity.id
_entity.type
_entity.pdbx_description
1 polymer ?
#
loop_
_entity_poly.entity_id
_entity_poly.type
_entity_poly.pdbx_seq_one_letter_code
_entity_poly.pdbx_strand_id
1 'polypeptide(L)' 'LDFLDETGFNEHTRRFYAYSPINCRAYITVPANRSANKELICTIGFRGCI' A
#
# COMPACT_ATOMS: atom_id res chain seq x y z
N LEU A 1 4.01 -22.00 17.32
CA LEU A 1 3.04 -20.91 17.59
C LEU A 1 3.10 -20.07 16.34
N ASP A 2 2.04 -20.12 15.55
CA ASP A 2 1.95 -19.42 14.28
C ASP A 2 0.74 -18.49 14.38
N PHE A 3 0.93 -17.23 14.01
CA PHE A 3 -0.08 -16.18 14.08
C PHE A 3 -0.60 -15.92 12.67
N LEU A 4 -1.91 -16.01 12.48
CA LEU A 4 -2.57 -15.75 11.20
C LEU A 4 -3.38 -14.47 11.32
N ASP A 5 -3.19 -13.56 10.36
CA ASP A 5 -3.88 -12.28 10.30
C ASP A 5 -4.24 -11.90 8.86
N GLU A 6 -5.28 -11.09 8.72
CA GLU A 6 -5.76 -10.54 7.45
C GLU A 6 -5.58 -9.02 7.47
N THR A 7 -4.91 -8.47 6.44
CA THR A 7 -4.68 -7.03 6.33
C THR A 7 -4.97 -6.52 4.92
N GLY A 8 -5.76 -5.46 4.84
CA GLY A 8 -6.04 -4.75 3.60
C GLY A 8 -5.05 -3.65 3.27
N PHE A 9 -4.43 -3.74 2.10
CA PHE A 9 -3.61 -2.68 1.50
C PHE A 9 -4.44 -1.82 0.59
N ASN A 10 -4.81 -0.68 1.13
CA ASN A 10 -5.59 0.31 0.45
C ASN A 10 -4.69 1.23 -0.40
N GLU A 11 -4.50 0.88 -1.66
CA GLU A 11 -3.70 1.65 -2.61
C GLU A 11 -4.37 2.96 -3.05
N HIS A 12 -5.65 3.20 -2.75
CA HIS A 12 -6.34 4.43 -3.16
C HIS A 12 -5.87 5.67 -2.38
N THR A 13 -5.20 5.49 -1.25
CA THR A 13 -4.57 6.55 -0.47
C THR A 13 -3.10 6.80 -0.86
N ARG A 14 -2.55 6.00 -1.77
CA ARG A 14 -1.15 6.10 -2.17
C ARG A 14 -0.89 7.41 -2.91
N ARG A 15 0.11 8.17 -2.46
CA ARG A 15 0.59 9.35 -3.20
C ARG A 15 1.19 8.90 -4.53
N PHE A 16 0.69 9.44 -5.63
CA PHE A 16 1.28 9.21 -6.95
C PHE A 16 2.33 10.29 -7.22
N TYR A 17 3.57 9.88 -7.45
CA TYR A 17 4.63 10.77 -7.86
C TYR A 17 4.52 11.00 -9.38
N ALA A 18 4.33 12.25 -9.78
CA ALA A 18 4.32 12.67 -11.18
C ALA A 18 5.62 13.40 -11.50
N TYR A 19 6.03 13.45 -12.77
CA TYR A 19 7.18 14.27 -13.16
C TYR A 19 6.88 15.75 -12.90
N SER A 20 7.77 16.42 -12.18
CA SER A 20 7.63 17.83 -11.81
C SER A 20 8.93 18.59 -12.10
N PRO A 21 8.86 19.87 -12.51
CA PRO A 21 10.04 20.73 -12.63
C PRO A 21 10.81 20.82 -11.29
N ILE A 22 12.10 21.15 -11.36
CA ILE A 22 12.93 21.43 -10.18
C ILE A 22 12.20 22.44 -9.27
N ASN A 23 12.11 22.11 -7.98
CA ASN A 23 11.43 22.86 -6.91
C ASN A 23 9.89 22.89 -6.89
N CYS A 24 9.20 22.08 -7.71
CA CYS A 24 7.76 21.90 -7.60
C CYS A 24 7.41 20.61 -6.85
N ARG A 25 6.42 20.68 -5.95
CA ARG A 25 5.92 19.50 -5.22
C ARG A 25 5.26 18.54 -6.21
N ALA A 26 5.92 17.41 -6.44
CA ALA A 26 5.59 16.41 -7.46
C ALA A 26 4.54 15.39 -7.03
N TYR A 27 3.62 15.74 -6.13
CA TYR A 27 2.57 14.85 -5.66
C TYR A 27 1.20 15.41 -6.01
N ILE A 28 0.40 14.61 -6.69
CA ILE A 28 -1.00 14.91 -6.96
C ILE A 28 -1.80 14.06 -5.98
N THR A 29 -2.62 14.69 -5.14
CA THR A 29 -3.61 13.97 -4.34
C THR A 29 -4.70 13.49 -5.29
N VAL A 30 -4.70 12.20 -5.62
CA VAL A 30 -5.72 11.61 -6.48
C VAL A 30 -6.98 11.39 -5.63
N PRO A 31 -8.19 11.81 -6.08
CA PRO A 31 -9.41 11.46 -5.38
C PRO A 31 -9.52 9.94 -5.29
N ALA A 32 -9.93 9.47 -4.11
CA ALA A 32 -9.70 8.16 -3.49
C ALA A 32 -10.22 6.88 -4.22
N ASN A 33 -10.28 6.85 -5.56
CA ASN A 33 -10.85 5.73 -6.33
C ASN A 33 -9.96 5.22 -7.48
N ARG A 34 -8.67 5.55 -7.49
CA ARG A 34 -7.75 5.15 -8.57
C ARG A 34 -6.72 4.11 -8.13
N SER A 35 -7.16 3.00 -7.53
CA SER A 35 -6.43 1.72 -7.47
C SER A 35 -7.32 0.62 -6.86
N ALA A 36 -6.93 -0.64 -7.01
CA ALA A 36 -7.59 -1.77 -6.35
C ALA A 36 -7.12 -1.88 -4.88
N ASN A 37 -8.03 -2.24 -3.98
CA ASN A 37 -7.64 -2.71 -2.65
C ASN A 37 -7.06 -4.12 -2.79
N LYS A 38 -5.91 -4.36 -2.17
CA LYS A 38 -5.26 -5.67 -2.14
C LYS A 38 -5.35 -6.21 -0.73
N GLU A 39 -6.12 -7.26 -0.54
CA GLU A 39 -6.18 -7.98 0.73
C GLU A 39 -5.01 -8.99 0.78
N LEU A 40 -4.33 -9.07 1.92
CA LEU A 40 -3.27 -10.04 2.20
C LEU A 40 -3.67 -10.87 3.41
N ILE A 41 -3.62 -12.19 3.26
CA ILE A 41 -3.64 -13.12 4.38
C ILE A 41 -2.19 -13.54 4.60
N CYS A 42 -1.68 -13.36 5.82
CA CYS A 42 -0.30 -13.70 6.18
C CYS A 42 -0.29 -14.55 7.45
N THR A 43 0.59 -15.55 7.47
CA THR A 43 0.89 -16.35 8.65
C THR A 43 2.35 -16.13 9.06
N ILE A 44 2.57 -15.72 10.31
CA ILE A 44 3.90 -15.50 10.87
C ILE A 44 4.16 -16.53 11.97
N GLY A 45 5.19 -17.34 11.77
CA GLY A 45 5.68 -18.30 12.73
C GLY A 45 7.15 -18.08 13.08
N PHE A 46 7.67 -18.86 14.02
CA PHE A 46 9.10 -18.80 14.39
C PHE A 46 10.06 -19.17 13.24
N ARG A 47 9.56 -19.82 12.19
CA ARG A 47 10.35 -20.25 11.03
C ARG A 47 10.28 -19.28 9.85
N GLY A 48 9.41 -18.27 9.91
CA GLY A 48 9.24 -17.29 8.85
C GLY A 48 7.78 -16.87 8.63
N CYS A 49 7.59 -16.07 7.59
CA CYS A 49 6.31 -15.53 7.15
C CYS A 49 5.90 -16.14 5.80
N ILE A 50 4.62 -16.45 5.65
CA ILE A 50 3.98 -16.96 4.44
C ILE A 50 2.76 -16.10 4.12
#